data_AF-A0A1I6J4Z9-F1
#
_entry.id   AF-A0A1I6J4Z9-F1
#
_cell.length_a   1.000
_cell.length_b   1.000
_cell.length_c   1.000
_cell.angle_alpha   90.00
_cell.angle_beta   90.00
_cell.angle_gamma   90.00
#
_symmetry.space_group_name_H-M   'P 1'
#
loop_
_entity.id
_entity.type
_entity.pdbx_description
1 polymer ?
#
loop_
_entity_poly.entity_id
_entity_poly.type
_entity_poly.pdbx_seq_one_letter_code
_entity_poly.pdbx_strand_id
1 'polypeptide(L)'
;MDGQKLNSPWASSGGVYTHTWTYQVTHPGRTIVEVALTSVNSVDDDDGTFARFGISQIVSDDGVEDFGDDGPPVLARDGVTSVSVRMFVVNSFARGRVARNFW
;
A
#
# COMPACT_ATOMS: atom_id res chain seq x y z
N MET A 1 -3.93 -3.23 -26.11
CA MET A 1 -4.00 -4.24 -25.02
C MET A 1 -2.81 -3.90 -24.14
N ASP A 2 -3.00 -2.93 -23.26
CA ASP A 2 -1.88 -2.15 -22.75
C ASP A 2 -1.61 -2.48 -21.29
N GLY A 3 -0.58 -3.31 -21.10
CA GLY A 3 0.45 -3.07 -20.10
C GLY A 3 0.08 -3.26 -18.63
N GLN A 4 0.01 -4.52 -18.19
CA GLN A 4 0.27 -4.87 -16.79
C GLN A 4 1.65 -4.33 -16.39
N LYS A 5 1.72 -3.21 -15.67
CA LYS A 5 3.00 -2.67 -15.17
C LYS A 5 3.18 -3.01 -13.70
N LEU A 6 3.78 -4.17 -13.47
CA LEU A 6 4.11 -4.67 -12.15
C LEU A 6 5.37 -3.96 -11.62
N ASN A 7 5.26 -2.74 -11.08
CA ASN A 7 6.36 -2.19 -10.27
C ASN A 7 6.13 -2.64 -8.82
N SER A 8 6.96 -3.55 -8.33
CA SER A 8 7.00 -3.99 -6.94
C SER A 8 8.22 -3.38 -6.23
N PRO A 9 8.13 -2.14 -5.70
CA PRO A 9 9.15 -1.69 -4.78
C PRO A 9 9.11 -2.57 -3.52
N TRP A 10 10.26 -3.10 -3.13
CA TRP A 10 10.40 -3.77 -1.83
C TRP A 10 10.39 -2.69 -0.75
N ALA A 11 9.40 -2.75 0.13
CA ALA A 11 9.40 -2.03 1.39
C ALA A 11 10.28 -2.78 2.39
N SER A 12 11.17 -2.08 3.09
CA SER A 12 11.90 -2.61 4.25
C SER A 12 12.03 -1.50 5.29
N SER A 13 11.72 -1.82 6.53
CA SER A 13 11.75 -0.91 7.69
C SER A 13 12.38 -1.63 8.88
N GLY A 14 13.07 -0.95 9.80
CA GLY A 14 13.60 -1.58 11.01
C GLY A 14 13.55 -0.64 12.21
N GLY A 15 12.72 -0.94 13.22
CA GLY A 15 12.28 -0.06 14.32
C GLY A 15 10.83 0.43 14.13
N VAL A 16 10.36 1.46 14.84
CA VAL A 16 9.04 2.09 14.56
C VAL A 16 9.15 2.99 13.34
N TYR A 17 8.64 2.55 12.18
CA TYR A 17 8.75 3.29 10.93
C TYR A 17 7.46 3.20 10.12
N THR A 18 7.05 4.36 9.59
CA THR A 18 5.95 4.49 8.63
C THR A 18 6.53 4.79 7.26
N HIS A 19 6.16 3.98 6.27
CA HIS A 19 6.52 4.22 4.88
C HIS A 19 5.26 4.39 4.04
N THR A 20 5.20 5.48 3.27
CA THR A 20 4.09 5.76 2.35
C THR A 20 4.62 5.83 0.93
N TRP A 21 3.94 5.15 0.01
CA TRP A 21 4.21 5.22 -1.43
C TRP A 21 2.96 5.73 -2.14
N THR A 22 3.14 6.75 -2.99
CA THR A 22 2.06 7.33 -3.77
C THR A 22 2.28 7.05 -5.25
N TYR A 23 1.25 6.53 -5.91
CA TYR A 23 1.25 6.17 -7.31
C TYR A 23 0.25 7.03 -8.06
N GLN A 24 0.73 7.73 -9.09
CA GLN A 24 -0.13 8.48 -10.01
C GLN A 24 -0.74 7.53 -11.05
N VAL A 25 -2.03 7.71 -11.33
CA VAL A 25 -2.80 6.94 -12.30
C VAL A 25 -3.14 7.86 -13.46
N THR A 26 -2.66 7.52 -14.65
CA THR A 26 -2.77 8.38 -15.85
C THR A 26 -3.81 7.91 -16.86
N HIS A 27 -4.41 6.74 -16.65
CA HIS A 27 -5.45 6.18 -17.52
C HIS A 27 -6.72 5.95 -16.70
N PRO A 28 -7.76 6.80 -16.85
CA PRO A 28 -8.90 6.87 -15.93
C PRO A 28 -10.02 5.89 -16.29
N GLY A 29 -9.73 4.59 -16.33
CA GLY A 29 -10.77 3.58 -16.16
C GLY A 29 -10.73 3.00 -14.75
N ARG A 30 -11.16 1.74 -14.60
CA ARG A 30 -11.26 1.11 -13.28
C ARG A 30 -9.86 0.87 -12.73
N THR A 31 -9.60 1.35 -11.52
CA THR A 31 -8.36 1.12 -10.78
C THR A 31 -8.61 0.09 -9.70
N ILE A 32 -7.83 -1.00 -9.72
CA ILE A 32 -7.80 -2.00 -8.67
C ILE A 32 -6.41 -1.99 -8.05
N VAL A 33 -6.36 -1.77 -6.74
CA VAL A 33 -5.13 -1.84 -5.96
C VAL A 33 -5.29 -2.88 -4.87
N GLU A 34 -4.28 -3.73 -4.74
CA GLU A 34 -4.16 -4.73 -3.70
C GLU A 34 -2.79 -4.65 -3.06
N VAL A 35 -2.75 -4.78 -1.73
CA VAL A 35 -1.54 -4.85 -0.94
C VAL A 35 -1.55 -6.10 -0.08
N ALA A 36 -0.38 -6.71 0.07
CA ALA A 36 -0.20 -7.87 0.91
C ALA A 36 1.12 -7.79 1.66
N LEU A 37 1.10 -8.05 2.97
CA LEU A 37 2.31 -8.38 3.73
C LEU A 37 2.77 -9.79 3.36
N THR A 38 4.07 -9.95 3.13
CA THR A 38 4.65 -11.23 2.71
C THR A 38 5.64 -11.81 3.72
N SER A 39 6.22 -10.97 4.57
CA SER A 39 7.05 -11.42 5.70
C SER A 39 7.09 -10.35 6.78
N VAL A 40 7.14 -10.77 8.03
CA VAL A 40 7.39 -9.93 9.20
C VAL A 40 8.40 -10.66 10.07
N ASN A 41 9.51 -10.01 10.40
CA ASN A 41 10.54 -10.55 11.29
C ASN A 41 10.69 -9.60 12.48
N SER A 42 10.69 -10.13 13.71
CA SER A 42 10.95 -9.30 14.88
C SER A 42 12.38 -8.76 14.87
N VAL A 43 12.57 -7.56 15.40
CA VAL A 43 13.90 -6.98 15.65
C VAL A 43 14.39 -7.29 17.07
N ASP A 44 13.46 -7.47 18.01
CA ASP A 44 13.74 -7.82 19.40
C ASP A 44 12.74 -8.89 19.89
N ASP A 45 13.15 -9.69 20.87
CA ASP A 45 12.35 -10.77 21.45
C ASP A 45 11.44 -10.28 22.60
N ASP A 46 11.69 -9.08 23.15
CA ASP A 46 10.99 -8.56 24.34
C ASP A 46 9.79 -7.63 24.03
N ASP A 47 9.84 -6.85 22.95
CA ASP A 47 8.76 -5.92 22.55
C ASP A 47 7.90 -6.50 21.42
N GLY A 48 6.58 -6.44 21.57
CA GLY A 48 5.63 -7.04 20.62
C GLY A 48 5.89 -6.65 19.15
N THR A 49 6.07 -7.65 18.29
CA THR A 49 6.22 -7.48 16.84
C THR A 49 4.90 -7.05 16.20
N PHE A 50 4.92 -5.98 15.42
CA PHE A 50 3.73 -5.55 14.68
C PHE A 50 4.07 -5.03 13.29
N ALA A 51 3.22 -5.36 12.32
CA ALA A 51 3.27 -4.80 10.98
C ALA A 51 1.86 -4.71 10.38
N ARG A 52 1.60 -3.63 9.66
CA ARG A 52 0.39 -3.42 8.84
C ARG A 52 0.80 -2.90 7.46
N PHE A 53 0.03 -3.28 6.45
CA PHE A 53 0.17 -2.75 5.10
C PHE A 53 -1.22 -2.57 4.49
N GLY A 54 -1.57 -1.34 4.17
CA GLY A 54 -2.92 -0.97 3.70
C GLY A 54 -2.87 0.15 2.66
N ILE A 55 -4.01 0.34 2.00
CA ILE A 55 -4.22 1.51 1.12
C ILE A 55 -4.59 2.70 2.01
N SER A 56 -3.71 3.69 2.13
CA SER A 56 -3.92 4.81 3.06
C SER A 56 -4.74 5.94 2.48
N GLN A 57 -4.74 6.12 1.15
CA GLN A 57 -5.52 7.18 0.52
C GLN A 57 -5.83 6.87 -0.95
N ILE A 58 -7.02 7.26 -1.41
CA ILE A 58 -7.38 7.34 -2.83
C ILE A 58 -7.81 8.77 -3.16
N VAL A 59 -7.33 9.28 -4.29
CA VAL A 59 -7.85 10.49 -4.93
C VAL A 59 -8.52 10.09 -6.24
N SER A 60 -9.78 10.46 -6.38
CA SER A 60 -10.61 10.18 -7.55
C SER A 60 -11.44 11.40 -7.95
N ASP A 61 -12.18 11.29 -9.05
CA ASP A 61 -13.12 12.34 -9.49
C ASP A 61 -14.22 12.63 -8.44
N ASP A 62 -14.58 11.65 -7.62
CA ASP A 62 -15.56 11.78 -6.54
C ASP A 62 -14.97 12.42 -5.26
N GLY A 63 -13.66 12.67 -5.24
CA GLY A 63 -12.95 13.29 -4.13
C GLY A 63 -11.86 12.42 -3.51
N VAL A 64 -11.58 12.67 -2.23
CA VAL A 64 -10.49 12.05 -1.47
C VAL A 64 -11.07 11.09 -0.42
N GLU A 65 -10.64 9.83 -0.47
CA GLU A 65 -10.86 8.85 0.59
C GLU A 65 -9.55 8.69 1.38
N ASP A 66 -9.53 9.06 2.67
CA ASP A 66 -8.39 8.86 3.57
C ASP A 66 -8.73 7.74 4.57
N PHE A 67 -7.86 6.73 4.61
CA PHE A 67 -8.02 5.56 5.47
C PHE A 67 -6.97 5.47 6.58
N GLY A 68 -5.98 6.38 6.61
CA GLY A 68 -4.92 6.36 7.60
C GLY A 68 -4.06 5.09 7.57
N ASP A 69 -3.74 4.56 8.76
CA ASP A 69 -2.87 3.38 8.94
C ASP A 69 -3.62 2.04 8.80
N ASP A 70 -4.95 2.06 8.88
CA ASP A 70 -5.83 0.88 8.90
C ASP A 70 -6.64 0.73 7.62
N GLY A 71 -6.05 1.20 6.52
CA GLY A 71 -6.63 1.10 5.21
C GLY A 71 -6.87 -0.34 4.75
N PRO A 72 -7.90 -0.56 3.92
CA PRO A 72 -8.21 -1.89 3.42
C PRO A 72 -7.06 -2.46 2.56
N PRO A 73 -6.92 -3.80 2.52
CA PRO A 73 -5.87 -4.44 1.72
C PRO A 73 -6.19 -4.42 0.23
N VAL A 74 -7.46 -4.25 -0.16
CA VAL A 74 -7.91 -4.25 -1.55
C VAL A 74 -8.97 -3.17 -1.74
N LEU A 75 -8.84 -2.38 -2.81
CA LEU A 75 -9.88 -1.47 -3.27
C LEU A 75 -10.01 -1.50 -4.79
N ALA A 76 -11.23 -1.20 -5.23
CA ALA A 76 -11.55 -0.92 -6.62
C ALA A 76 -12.35 0.37 -6.70
N ARG A 77 -11.87 1.32 -7.50
CA ARG A 77 -12.49 2.63 -7.71
C ARG A 77 -12.32 3.06 -9.18
N ASP A 78 -13.32 3.76 -9.68
CA ASP A 78 -13.26 4.38 -11.01
C ASP A 78 -12.73 5.82 -10.87
N GLY A 79 -12.25 6.42 -11.97
CA GLY A 79 -11.80 7.82 -11.99
C GLY A 79 -10.62 8.13 -11.05
N VAL A 80 -9.83 7.13 -10.68
CA VAL A 80 -8.69 7.32 -9.75
C VAL A 80 -7.56 8.06 -10.46
N THR A 81 -7.03 9.07 -9.78
CA THR A 81 -5.86 9.85 -10.23
C THR A 81 -4.63 9.57 -9.38
N SER A 82 -4.81 9.19 -8.11
CA SER A 82 -3.70 8.85 -7.23
C SER A 82 -4.11 7.82 -6.18
N VAL A 83 -3.21 6.89 -5.88
CA VAL A 83 -3.35 5.94 -4.76
C VAL A 83 -2.11 6.00 -3.90
N SER A 84 -2.31 6.16 -2.59
CA SER A 84 -1.25 6.01 -1.59
C SER A 84 -1.45 4.72 -0.81
N VAL A 85 -0.36 3.97 -0.62
CA VAL A 85 -0.31 2.80 0.25
C VAL A 85 0.69 3.03 1.36
N ARG A 86 0.41 2.50 2.54
CA ARG A 86 1.23 2.73 3.73
C ARG A 86 1.53 1.44 4.45
N MET A 87 2.81 1.23 4.72
CA MET A 87 3.29 0.18 5.62
C MET A 87 3.70 0.82 6.95
N PHE A 88 3.18 0.26 8.03
CA PHE A 88 3.52 0.64 9.40
C PHE A 88 4.10 -0.57 10.11
N VAL A 89 5.23 -0.38 10.80
CA VAL A 89 5.86 -1.43 11.61
C VAL A 89 6.20 -0.92 13.00
N VAL A 90 6.14 -1.82 13.98
CA VAL A 90 6.71 -1.64 15.31
C VAL A 90 7.59 -2.84 15.57
N ASN A 91 8.84 -2.55 15.95
CA ASN A 91 9.84 -3.54 16.31
C ASN A 91 9.99 -4.70 15.31
N SER A 92 9.84 -4.42 14.01
CA SER A 92 9.84 -5.46 12.99
C SER A 92 10.44 -4.99 11.66
N PHE A 93 11.00 -5.96 10.92
CA PHE A 93 11.25 -5.86 9.49
C PHE A 93 10.11 -6.49 8.72
N ALA A 94 9.37 -5.68 7.96
CA ALA A 94 8.30 -6.17 7.10
C ALA A 94 8.65 -6.02 5.61
N ARG A 95 8.13 -6.95 4.81
CA ARG A 95 8.05 -6.83 3.35
C ARG A 95 6.62 -7.03 2.90
N GLY A 96 6.28 -6.39 1.79
CA GLY A 96 4.98 -6.54 1.17
C GLY A 96 5.05 -6.35 -0.33
N ARG A 97 3.92 -6.61 -0.98
CA ARG A 97 3.73 -6.40 -2.42
C ARG A 97 2.54 -5.48 -2.65
N VAL A 98 2.64 -4.70 -3.71
CA VAL A 98 1.54 -3.87 -4.23
C VAL A 98 1.24 -4.37 -5.64
N ALA A 99 0.05 -4.91 -5.84
CA ALA A 99 -0.50 -5.25 -7.15
C ALA A 99 -1.44 -4.14 -7.60
N ARG A 100 -1.31 -3.71 -8.86
CA ARG A 100 -2.05 -2.57 -9.41
C ARG A 100 -2.51 -2.92 -10.81
N ASN A 101 -3.80 -2.80 -11.06
CA ASN A 101 -4.41 -2.96 -12.37
C ASN A 101 -5.17 -1.68 -12.70
N PHE A 102 -4.78 -1.05 -13.81
CA PHE A 102 -5.41 0.15 -14.34
C PHE A 102 -5.99 -0.23 -15.70
N TRP A 103 -7.29 -0.04 -15.88
CA TRP A 103 -8.03 -0.37 -17.09
C TRP A 103 -8.44 0.90 -17.83
#